data_AF-A0A4U9D242-F1
#
_entry.id   AF-A0A4U9D242-F1
#
_cell.length_a   1.000
_cell.length_b   1.000
_cell.length_c   1.000
_cell.angle_alpha   90.00
_cell.angle_beta   90.00
_cell.angle_gamma   90.00
#
_symmetry.space_group_name_H-M   'P 1'
#
loop_
_entity.id
_entity.type
_entity.pdbx_description
1 polymer ?
#
loop_
_entity_poly.entity_id
_entity_poly.type
_entity_poly.pdbx_seq_one_letter_code
_entity_poly.pdbx_strand_id
1 'polypeptide(L)'
;MSEVDAKEMGIEDNDWIEVFNNNGALTARAVVSQRVPAGMTMMYHAQERIVNLPGSEITGQRGGIHNSVTRITPKPTHMIGGYGHLAYGFNYYGTVGSNRDEFVVVRKMKNINWLDGEGNDQVQESVK
;
A
#
# COMPACT_ATOMS: atom_id res chain seq x y z
N MET A 1 8.85 -4.74 -5.65
CA MET A 1 9.76 -4.79 -4.50
C MET A 1 11.14 -5.24 -4.98
N SER A 2 12.19 -5.02 -4.18
CA SER A 2 13.54 -5.47 -4.54
C SER A 2 13.66 -6.99 -4.47
N GLU A 3 14.62 -7.57 -5.21
CA GLU A 3 14.94 -9.01 -5.12
C GLU A 3 15.46 -9.41 -3.74
N VAL A 4 16.18 -8.50 -3.06
CA VAL A 4 16.73 -8.73 -1.72
C VAL A 4 15.61 -8.85 -0.69
N ASP A 5 14.70 -7.87 -0.66
CA ASP A 5 13.57 -7.86 0.28
C ASP A 5 12.62 -9.04 0.01
N ALA A 6 12.35 -9.34 -1.27
CA ALA A 6 11.50 -10.46 -1.66
C ALA A 6 12.07 -11.79 -1.16
N LYS A 7 13.37 -12.02 -1.38
CA LYS A 7 14.05 -13.24 -0.95
C LYS A 7 14.07 -13.39 0.58
N GLU A 8 14.32 -12.31 1.31
CA GLU A 8 14.32 -12.32 2.78
C GLU A 8 12.94 -12.69 3.35
N MET A 9 11.86 -12.26 2.69
CA MET A 9 10.48 -12.56 3.08
C MET A 9 9.90 -13.84 2.47
N GLY A 10 10.66 -14.58 1.64
CA GLY A 10 10.18 -15.77 0.95
C GLY A 10 9.05 -15.49 -0.06
N ILE A 11 9.08 -14.32 -0.69
CA ILE A 11 8.13 -13.87 -1.70
C ILE A 11 8.73 -14.12 -3.09
N GLU A 12 8.02 -14.86 -3.93
CA GLU A 12 8.35 -15.03 -5.34
C GLU A 12 7.67 -13.95 -6.20
N ASP A 13 8.13 -13.81 -7.44
CA ASP A 13 7.45 -12.93 -8.38
C ASP A 13 6.00 -13.39 -8.56
N ASN A 14 5.08 -12.42 -8.60
CA ASN A 14 3.64 -12.64 -8.75
C ASN A 14 2.91 -13.27 -7.54
N ASP A 15 3.58 -13.58 -6.43
CA ASP A 15 2.93 -14.02 -5.20
C ASP A 15 1.95 -12.97 -4.65
N TRP A 16 0.86 -13.43 -4.05
CA TRP A 16 -0.02 -12.60 -3.23
C TRP A 16 0.70 -12.14 -1.97
N ILE A 17 0.67 -10.82 -1.76
CA ILE A 17 1.26 -10.13 -0.62
C ILE A 17 0.20 -9.23 0.02
N GLU A 18 0.40 -9.00 1.31
CA GLU A 18 -0.39 -8.07 2.09
C GLU A 18 0.52 -6.98 2.65
N VAL A 19 0.07 -5.74 2.53
CA VAL A 19 0.80 -4.54 2.97
C VAL A 19 -0.08 -3.79 3.95
N PHE A 20 0.40 -3.51 5.15
CA PHE A 20 -0.43 -2.92 6.21
C PHE A 20 0.36 -2.08 7.20
N ASN A 21 -0.35 -1.22 7.91
CA ASN A 21 0.14 -0.47 9.08
C ASN A 21 -1.06 -0.11 9.97
N ASN A 22 -0.88 0.85 10.88
CA ASN A 22 -1.96 1.28 11.79
C ASN A 22 -3.16 1.93 11.07
N ASN A 23 -3.00 2.40 9.83
CA ASN A 23 -4.07 3.07 9.08
C ASN A 23 -5.00 2.08 8.38
N GLY A 24 -4.48 0.92 7.98
CA GLY A 24 -5.24 -0.12 7.27
C GLY A 24 -4.35 -1.13 6.57
N ALA A 25 -4.94 -1.88 5.63
CA ALA A 25 -4.28 -2.94 4.88
C ALA A 25 -4.71 -2.95 3.41
N LEU A 26 -3.84 -3.43 2.54
CA LEU A 26 -4.10 -3.72 1.13
C LEU A 26 -3.54 -5.08 0.74
N THR A 27 -4.15 -5.71 -0.26
CA THR A 27 -3.69 -6.97 -0.86
C THR A 27 -3.30 -6.70 -2.31
N ALA A 28 -2.23 -7.34 -2.78
CA ALA A 28 -1.72 -7.16 -4.14
C ALA A 28 -0.86 -8.36 -4.54
N ARG A 29 -0.41 -8.39 -5.80
CA ARG A 29 0.64 -9.31 -6.26
C ARG A 29 1.99 -8.61 -6.28
N ALA A 30 3.04 -9.33 -5.89
CA ALA A 30 4.40 -8.84 -5.95
C ALA A 30 4.88 -8.72 -7.40
N VAL A 31 5.64 -7.65 -7.68
CA VAL A 31 6.53 -7.57 -8.84
C VAL A 31 7.94 -7.47 -8.30
N VAL A 32 8.72 -8.54 -8.46
CA VAL A 32 10.09 -8.64 -7.97
C VAL A 32 11.03 -8.14 -9.07
N SER A 33 11.88 -7.17 -8.74
CA SER A 33 12.74 -6.55 -9.76
C SER A 33 14.01 -5.94 -9.17
N GLN A 34 15.16 -6.28 -9.77
CA GLN A 34 16.48 -5.72 -9.47
C GLN A 34 16.52 -4.19 -9.43
N ARG A 35 15.69 -3.50 -10.23
CA ARG A 35 15.71 -2.03 -10.35
C ARG A 35 15.19 -1.32 -9.09
N VAL A 36 14.48 -2.03 -8.22
CA VAL A 36 13.99 -1.48 -6.96
C VAL A 36 15.08 -1.67 -5.91
N PRO A 37 15.61 -0.60 -5.29
CA PRO A 37 16.62 -0.75 -4.25
C PRO A 37 16.00 -1.35 -2.99
N ALA A 38 16.82 -2.05 -2.19
CA ALA A 38 16.40 -2.67 -0.95
C ALA A 38 15.89 -1.64 0.07
N GLY A 39 14.92 -2.03 0.89
CA GLY A 39 14.31 -1.18 1.92
C GLY A 39 13.23 -0.20 1.42
N MET A 40 12.91 -0.20 0.12
CA MET A 40 11.76 0.54 -0.40
C MET A 40 10.82 -0.35 -1.23
N THR A 41 9.55 0.02 -1.25
CA THR A 41 8.55 -0.59 -2.13
C THR A 41 7.83 0.48 -2.95
N MET A 42 7.28 0.06 -4.09
CA MET A 42 6.50 0.92 -4.98
C MET A 42 5.22 0.21 -5.37
N MET A 43 4.10 0.73 -4.89
CA MET A 43 2.80 0.51 -5.50
C MET A 43 2.51 1.72 -6.38
N TYR A 44 2.50 1.53 -7.70
CA TYR A 44 2.21 2.62 -8.64
C TYR A 44 0.85 3.24 -8.30
N HIS A 45 0.69 4.55 -8.45
CA HIS A 45 -0.49 5.22 -7.92
C HIS A 45 -1.80 4.73 -8.56
N ALA A 46 -2.80 4.49 -7.70
CA ALA A 46 -4.20 4.26 -8.06
C ALA A 46 -4.50 3.03 -8.94
N GLN A 47 -4.16 1.82 -8.45
CA GLN A 47 -4.96 0.64 -8.80
C GLN A 47 -6.25 0.70 -7.97
N GLU A 48 -7.39 0.74 -8.65
CA GLU A 48 -8.71 0.84 -8.03
C GLU A 48 -9.08 -0.41 -7.21
N ARG A 49 -10.18 -0.33 -6.45
CA ARG A 49 -10.64 -1.40 -5.54
C ARG A 49 -11.68 -2.34 -6.16
N ILE A 50 -11.67 -2.52 -7.48
CA ILE A 50 -12.76 -3.21 -8.20
C ILE A 50 -12.33 -4.44 -9.02
N VAL A 51 -11.03 -4.63 -9.30
CA VAL A 51 -10.54 -5.72 -10.16
C VAL A 51 -9.47 -6.51 -9.42
N ASN A 52 -9.61 -7.85 -9.41
CA ASN A 52 -8.59 -8.81 -8.98
C ASN A 52 -7.96 -8.50 -7.60
N LEU A 53 -8.81 -8.34 -6.59
CA LEU A 53 -8.41 -8.11 -5.19
C LEU A 53 -9.05 -9.16 -4.29
N PRO A 54 -8.28 -10.04 -3.64
CA PRO A 54 -8.82 -10.96 -2.65
C PRO A 54 -9.15 -10.23 -1.34
N GLY A 55 -9.75 -10.96 -0.39
CA GLY A 55 -9.90 -10.53 0.99
C GLY A 55 -8.56 -10.34 1.68
N SER A 56 -8.51 -9.42 2.64
CA SER A 56 -7.37 -9.15 3.50
C SER A 56 -7.42 -10.05 4.74
N GLU A 57 -6.28 -10.69 5.05
CA GLU A 57 -6.13 -11.53 6.24
C GLU A 57 -6.04 -10.67 7.51
N ILE A 58 -5.62 -9.41 7.41
CA ILE A 58 -5.57 -8.46 8.54
C ILE A 58 -6.97 -7.93 8.90
N THR A 59 -7.78 -7.56 7.91
CA THR A 59 -9.05 -6.85 8.16
C THR A 59 -10.29 -7.74 8.11
N GLY A 60 -10.19 -8.93 7.51
CA GLY A 60 -11.35 -9.80 7.24
C GLY A 60 -12.31 -9.23 6.20
N GLN A 61 -11.94 -8.15 5.51
CA GLN A 61 -12.73 -7.48 4.48
C GLN A 61 -12.03 -7.59 3.12
N ARG A 62 -12.67 -7.12 2.05
CA ARG A 62 -12.01 -6.96 0.74
C ARG A 62 -10.71 -6.16 0.90
N GLY A 63 -9.62 -6.60 0.26
CA GLY A 63 -8.35 -5.88 0.21
C GLY A 63 -8.51 -4.38 -0.07
N GLY A 64 -7.72 -3.56 0.63
CA GLY A 64 -7.68 -2.12 0.42
C GLY A 64 -6.88 -1.71 -0.81
N ILE A 65 -6.57 -0.41 -0.87
CA ILE A 65 -5.80 0.24 -1.93
C ILE A 65 -4.54 0.90 -1.35
N HIS A 66 -3.67 1.43 -2.20
CA HIS A 66 -2.47 2.16 -1.75
C HIS A 66 -2.74 3.24 -0.69
N ASN A 67 -3.87 3.97 -0.76
CA ASN A 67 -4.21 4.98 0.25
C ASN A 67 -4.80 4.40 1.56
N SER A 68 -5.14 3.10 1.61
CA SER A 68 -5.62 2.43 2.84
C SER A 68 -4.53 2.37 3.92
N VAL A 69 -3.26 2.49 3.55
CA VAL A 69 -2.13 2.54 4.49
C VAL A 69 -1.62 3.97 4.74
N THR A 70 -2.26 4.99 4.17
CA THR A 70 -1.82 6.40 4.33
C THR A 70 -2.73 7.16 5.29
N ARG A 71 -2.20 8.22 5.92
CA ARG A 71 -3.00 9.16 6.70
C ARG A 71 -2.54 10.60 6.50
N ILE A 72 -3.51 11.52 6.42
CA ILE A 72 -3.23 12.96 6.33
C ILE A 72 -2.50 13.43 7.59
N THR A 73 -1.35 14.08 7.40
CA THR A 73 -0.60 14.77 8.47
C THR A 73 -0.21 16.15 7.95
N PRO A 74 -0.91 17.22 8.34
CA PRO A 74 -0.65 18.55 7.81
C PRO A 74 0.62 19.15 8.41
N LYS A 75 1.26 20.06 7.66
CA LYS A 75 2.44 20.81 8.12
C LYS A 75 2.06 22.26 8.45
N PRO A 76 2.30 22.76 9.67
CA PRO A 76 1.92 24.13 10.07
C PRO A 76 2.45 25.23 9.15
N THR A 77 3.62 25.05 8.53
CA THR A 77 4.17 26.02 7.57
C THR A 77 3.25 26.24 6.36
N HIS A 78 2.40 25.28 6.02
CA HIS A 78 1.43 25.38 4.92
C HIS A 78 0.09 26.02 5.35
N MET A 79 -0.02 26.49 6.59
CA MET A 79 -1.21 27.18 7.13
C MET A 79 -0.99 28.68 7.34
N ILE A 80 0.21 29.19 7.02
CA ILE A 80 0.53 30.62 7.12
C ILE A 80 -0.40 31.43 6.19
N GLY A 81 -0.87 32.58 6.66
CA GLY A 81 -1.71 33.48 5.90
C GLY A 81 -1.43 34.94 6.26
N GLY A 82 -1.91 35.86 5.42
CA GLY A 82 -1.82 37.30 5.66
C GLY A 82 -0.40 37.87 5.58
N TYR A 83 0.55 37.18 4.93
CA TYR A 83 1.96 37.58 4.90
C TYR A 83 2.53 37.64 3.47
N GLY A 84 2.13 38.66 2.71
CA GLY A 84 2.64 38.89 1.35
C GLY A 84 2.38 37.69 0.43
N HIS A 85 3.44 36.99 0.04
CA HIS A 85 3.36 35.77 -0.78
C HIS A 85 2.78 34.55 -0.02
N LEU A 86 2.74 34.59 1.31
CA LEU A 86 2.08 33.59 2.15
C LEU A 86 0.67 34.08 2.48
N ALA A 87 -0.20 34.08 1.48
CA ALA A 87 -1.61 34.42 1.59
C ALA A 87 -2.46 33.32 0.95
N TYR A 88 -3.65 33.09 1.50
CA TYR A 88 -4.56 32.09 0.96
C TYR A 88 -5.09 32.50 -0.42
N GLY A 89 -5.24 31.51 -1.28
CA GLY A 89 -5.96 31.60 -2.55
C GLY A 89 -6.39 30.20 -2.96
N PHE A 90 -7.53 30.08 -3.64
CA PHE A 90 -8.05 28.76 -4.02
C PHE A 90 -7.05 28.04 -4.93
N ASN A 91 -6.56 26.87 -4.48
CA ASN A 91 -5.47 26.09 -5.07
C ASN A 91 -4.10 26.80 -5.16
N TYR A 92 -3.92 27.97 -4.52
CA TYR A 92 -2.65 28.68 -4.46
C TYR A 92 -1.85 28.33 -3.20
N TYR A 93 -2.48 28.31 -2.03
CA TYR A 93 -1.82 28.04 -0.75
C TYR A 93 -2.70 27.19 0.17
N GLY A 94 -2.10 26.27 0.92
CA GLY A 94 -2.81 25.41 1.86
C GLY A 94 -2.05 24.11 2.18
N THR A 95 -2.57 23.34 3.13
CA THR A 95 -2.00 22.04 3.50
C THR A 95 -2.03 21.06 2.33
N VAL A 96 -1.00 20.22 2.21
CA VAL A 96 -0.82 19.25 1.13
C VAL A 96 -0.98 17.82 1.62
N GLY A 97 -1.40 16.91 0.74
CA GLY A 97 -1.50 15.47 1.01
C GLY A 97 -0.18 14.72 0.80
N SER A 98 0.86 15.07 1.55
CA SER A 98 2.15 14.35 1.52
C SER A 98 1.98 12.88 1.96
N ASN A 99 2.67 11.95 1.29
CA ASN A 99 2.47 10.51 1.49
C ASN A 99 3.71 9.63 1.32
N ARG A 100 4.90 10.19 1.02
CA ARG A 100 6.08 9.38 0.68
C ARG A 100 6.91 8.94 1.88
N ASP A 101 6.70 9.58 3.02
CA ASP A 101 7.31 9.25 4.30
C ASP A 101 6.67 8.02 4.97
N GLU A 102 5.59 7.47 4.40
CA GLU A 102 4.84 6.36 4.98
C GLU A 102 5.65 5.06 4.99
N PHE A 103 5.60 4.35 6.11
CA PHE A 103 6.19 3.03 6.26
C PHE A 103 5.09 1.98 6.45
N VAL A 104 5.36 0.79 5.94
CA VAL A 104 4.41 -0.32 5.93
C VAL A 104 5.12 -1.62 6.25
N VAL A 105 4.38 -2.54 6.86
CA VAL A 105 4.77 -3.94 6.96
C VAL A 105 4.34 -4.63 5.68
N VAL A 106 5.24 -5.42 5.09
CA VAL A 106 4.97 -6.26 3.92
C VAL A 106 5.10 -7.71 4.34
N ARG A 107 4.18 -8.57 3.91
CA ARG A 107 4.28 -10.02 4.11
C ARG A 107 3.68 -10.80 2.94
N LYS A 108 4.13 -12.03 2.74
CA LYS A 108 3.44 -13.01 1.88
C LYS A 108 2.08 -13.37 2.49
N MET A 109 1.04 -13.42 1.68
CA MET A 109 -0.28 -13.91 2.10
C MET A 109 -0.27 -15.43 2.20
N LYS A 110 -1.05 -15.96 3.14
CA LYS A 110 -1.28 -17.40 3.28
C LYS A 110 -2.60 -17.83 2.64
N ASN A 111 -3.71 -17.23 3.06
CA ASN A 111 -5.05 -17.59 2.57
C ASN A 111 -5.55 -16.51 1.59
N ILE A 112 -5.94 -16.95 0.39
CA ILE A 112 -6.48 -16.11 -0.67
C ILE A 112 -7.97 -16.41 -0.73
N ASN A 113 -8.72 -15.75 0.16
CA ASN A 113 -10.17 -15.87 0.23
C ASN A 113 -10.81 -14.75 -0.59
N TRP A 114 -11.62 -15.10 -1.60
CA TRP A 114 -12.24 -14.12 -2.49
C TRP A 114 -13.51 -13.49 -1.92
N LEU A 115 -14.08 -14.03 -0.84
CA LEU A 115 -15.25 -13.46 -0.15
C LEU A 115 -16.46 -13.25 -1.09
N ASP A 116 -16.61 -14.07 -2.12
CA ASP A 116 -17.69 -14.01 -3.13
C ASP A 116 -18.65 -15.20 -3.05
N GLY A 117 -18.30 -16.25 -2.30
CA GLY A 117 -19.11 -17.45 -2.16
C GLY A 117 -18.95 -18.45 -3.32
N GLU A 118 -17.98 -18.26 -4.20
CA GLU A 118 -17.76 -19.15 -5.35
C GLU A 118 -17.04 -20.46 -4.98
N GLY A 119 -16.41 -20.52 -3.80
CA GLY A 119 -15.68 -21.70 -3.35
C GLY A 119 -14.35 -21.95 -4.08
N ASN A 120 -13.84 -20.96 -4.81
CA ASN A 120 -12.56 -20.98 -5.51
C ASN A 120 -11.47 -20.23 -4.73
N ASP A 121 -11.39 -20.43 -3.42
CA ASP A 121 -10.34 -19.85 -2.58
C ASP A 121 -9.02 -20.64 -2.71
N GLN A 122 -7.88 -19.98 -2.51
CA GLN A 122 -6.56 -20.62 -2.60
C GLN A 122 -5.75 -20.49 -1.31
N VAL A 123 -4.74 -21.35 -1.15
CA VAL A 123 -3.73 -21.25 -0.10
C VAL A 123 -2.35 -21.18 -0.74
N GLN A 124 -1.58 -20.15 -0.40
CA GLN A 124 -0.18 -20.03 -0.77
C GLN A 124 0.69 -20.73 0.27
N GLU A 125 1.27 -21.85 -0.13
CA GLU A 125 2.25 -22.56 0.67
C GLU A 125 3.61 -21.85 0.65
N SER A 126 4.36 -22.00 1.73
CA SER A 126 5.76 -21.58 1.79
C SER A 126 6.59 -22.44 0.85
N VAL A 127 7.46 -21.79 0.06
CA VAL A 127 8.44 -22.47 -0.78
C VAL A 127 9.43 -23.16 0.16
N LYS A 128 9.65 -24.47 -0.07
CA LYS A 128 10.59 -25.29 0.73
C LYS A 128 12.04 -24.92 0.42
#